data_AF-J1EBG5-F1
#
_entry.id   AF-J1EBG5-F1
#
_cell.length_a   1.000
_cell.length_b   1.000
_cell.length_c   1.000
_cell.angle_alpha   90.00
_cell.angle_beta   90.00
_cell.angle_gamma   90.00
#
_symmetry.space_group_name_H-M   'P 1'
#
loop_
_entity.id
_entity.type
_entity.pdbx_description
1 polymer ?
#
loop_
_entity_poly.entity_id
_entity_poly.type
_entity_poly.pdbx_seq_one_letter_code
_entity_poly.pdbx_strand_id
1 'polypeptide(L)'
;MRPSDFPEKDVEVWPEHVDACLLFCSVSTQWRVGMGGATGLDYPAVFATLDRMYRGKTDEQRDAIFADLQVIERAALEHLNESS
;
A
#
# COMPACT_ATOMS: atom_id res chain seq x y z
N MET A 1 -1.30 19.44 21.59
CA MET A 1 -1.02 18.00 21.45
C MET A 1 0.11 17.87 20.45
N ARG A 2 1.25 17.32 20.87
CA ARG A 2 2.43 17.06 20.03
C ARG A 2 2.33 15.62 19.51
N PRO A 3 2.98 15.28 18.38
CA PRO A 3 3.01 13.90 17.87
C PRO A 3 3.47 12.87 18.91
N SER A 4 4.31 13.28 19.86
CA SER A 4 4.80 12.47 20.99
C SER A 4 3.74 12.14 22.05
N ASP A 5 2.55 12.76 22.00
CA ASP A 5 1.49 12.56 22.99
C ASP A 5 0.54 11.40 22.58
N PHE A 6 0.79 10.75 21.45
CA PHE A 6 0.11 9.52 21.02
C PHE A 6 1.03 8.32 21.30
N PRO A 7 0.55 7.25 21.95
CA PRO A 7 1.34 6.03 22.08
C PRO A 7 1.67 5.51 20.68
N GLU A 8 2.94 5.19 20.44
CA GLU A 8 3.35 4.45 19.24
C GLU A 8 2.53 3.16 19.22
N LYS A 9 1.60 3.07 18.26
CA LYS A 9 0.87 1.83 18.02
C LYS A 9 1.81 0.93 17.24
N ASP A 10 2.45 0.01 17.93
CA ASP A 10 3.12 -1.10 17.30
C ASP A 10 2.07 -1.92 16.55
N VAL A 11 2.15 -1.91 15.22
CA VAL A 11 1.31 -2.75 14.35
C VAL A 11 2.11 -3.97 13.99
N GLU A 12 1.67 -5.12 14.51
CA GLU A 12 2.23 -6.41 14.10
C GLU A 12 1.76 -6.73 12.68
N VAL A 13 2.71 -6.98 11.79
CA VAL A 13 2.47 -7.46 10.43
C VAL A 13 2.96 -8.89 10.35
N TRP A 14 2.11 -9.80 9.86
CA TRP A 14 2.52 -11.20 9.66
C TRP A 14 3.64 -11.29 8.62
N PRO A 15 4.67 -12.14 8.84
CA PRO A 15 5.89 -12.16 8.03
C PRO A 15 5.66 -12.22 6.52
N GLU A 16 4.64 -12.95 6.09
CA GLU A 16 4.29 -13.15 4.69
C GLU A 16 3.64 -11.92 4.01
N HIS A 17 3.12 -10.97 4.80
CA HIS A 17 2.48 -9.73 4.31
C HIS A 17 3.42 -8.52 4.37
N VAL A 18 4.61 -8.66 4.99
CA VAL A 18 5.55 -7.55 5.21
C VAL A 18 5.92 -6.87 3.90
N ASP A 19 6.18 -7.65 2.85
CA ASP A 19 6.58 -7.10 1.55
C ASP A 19 5.48 -6.23 0.92
N ALA A 20 4.22 -6.64 1.06
CA ALA A 20 3.06 -5.88 0.58
C ALA A 20 2.84 -4.59 1.40
N CYS A 21 2.99 -4.66 2.73
CA CYS A 21 2.94 -3.48 3.58
C CYS A 21 4.04 -2.46 3.25
N LEU A 22 5.28 -2.93 3.06
CA LEU A 22 6.41 -2.06 2.68
C LEU A 22 6.22 -1.45 1.29
N LEU A 23 5.70 -2.23 0.33
CA LEU A 23 5.35 -1.74 -0.99
C LEU A 23 4.28 -0.65 -0.87
N PHE A 24 3.19 -0.90 -0.15
CA PHE A 24 2.13 0.07 0.09
C PHE A 24 2.67 1.37 0.68
N CYS A 25 3.49 1.29 1.74
CA CYS A 25 4.14 2.46 2.33
C CYS A 25 4.95 3.27 1.32
N SER A 26 5.57 2.61 0.34
CA SER A 26 6.38 3.26 -0.70
C SER A 26 5.54 3.95 -1.78
N VAL A 27 4.29 3.51 -2.00
CA VAL A 27 3.39 4.02 -3.04
C VAL A 27 2.14 4.70 -2.49
N SER A 28 2.04 4.88 -1.17
CA SER A 28 0.82 5.32 -0.46
C SER A 28 0.37 6.74 -0.82
N THR A 29 1.22 7.52 -1.49
CA THR A 29 0.90 8.86 -1.99
C THR A 29 0.45 8.85 -3.46
N GLN A 30 0.58 7.72 -4.16
CA GLN A 30 0.35 7.62 -5.61
C GLN A 30 -1.08 7.18 -5.92
N TRP A 31 -2.04 8.03 -5.57
CA TRP A 31 -3.46 7.79 -5.86
C TRP A 31 -3.88 8.43 -7.17
N ARG A 32 -4.66 7.70 -7.95
CA ARG A 32 -5.52 8.26 -8.98
C ARG A 32 -6.75 8.85 -8.30
N VAL A 33 -7.09 10.08 -8.65
CA VAL A 33 -8.19 10.84 -8.05
C VAL A 33 -9.17 11.26 -9.14
N GLY A 34 -10.46 11.02 -8.90
CA GLY A 34 -11.57 11.45 -9.75
C GLY A 34 -12.47 12.47 -9.04
N MET A 35 -13.63 12.76 -9.64
CA MET A 35 -14.59 13.73 -9.08
C MET A 35 -15.10 13.36 -7.67
N GLY A 36 -15.03 12.09 -7.29
CA GLY A 36 -15.50 11.58 -6.00
C GLY A 36 -14.39 11.09 -5.06
N GLY A 37 -13.15 11.56 -5.23
CA GLY A 37 -12.03 11.17 -4.37
C GLY A 37 -11.10 10.13 -5.00
N ALA A 38 -10.38 9.39 -4.16
CA ALA A 38 -9.40 8.40 -4.61
C ALA A 38 -10.11 7.20 -5.25
N THR A 39 -9.63 6.77 -6.42
CA THR A 39 -10.22 5.64 -7.17
C THR A 39 -9.36 4.38 -7.17
N GLY A 40 -8.05 4.53 -6.89
CA GLY A 40 -7.08 3.45 -6.87
C GLY A 40 -5.65 3.97 -6.94
N LEU A 41 -4.68 3.13 -6.63
CA LEU A 41 -3.27 3.38 -6.80
C LEU A 41 -2.92 3.43 -8.29
N ASP A 42 -1.88 4.19 -8.63
CA ASP A 42 -1.35 4.22 -9.98
C ASP A 42 -0.52 2.96 -10.26
N TYR A 43 -1.16 1.92 -10.81
CA TYR A 43 -0.52 0.62 -11.02
C TYR A 43 0.80 0.65 -11.81
N PRO A 44 0.99 1.49 -12.85
CA PRO A 44 2.31 1.66 -13.45
C PRO A 44 3.40 2.08 -12.45
N ALA A 45 3.11 3.01 -11.53
CA ALA A 45 4.03 3.40 -10.48
C ALA A 45 4.24 2.27 -9.45
N VAL A 46 3.19 1.50 -9.15
CA VAL A 46 3.28 0.30 -8.30
C VAL A 46 4.22 -0.73 -8.91
N PHE A 47 4.03 -1.11 -10.18
CA PHE A 47 4.86 -2.10 -10.84
C PHE A 47 6.32 -1.64 -10.96
N ALA A 48 6.57 -0.36 -11.29
CA ALA A 48 7.92 0.19 -11.30
C ALA A 48 8.60 0.12 -9.91
N THR A 49 7.84 0.33 -8.84
CA THR A 49 8.34 0.25 -7.46
C THR A 49 8.57 -1.19 -7.01
N LEU A 50 7.62 -2.09 -7.33
CA LEU A 50 7.70 -3.52 -7.08
C LEU A 50 8.94 -4.13 -7.75
N ASP A 51 9.17 -3.82 -9.02
CA ASP A 51 10.34 -4.27 -9.79
C ASP A 51 11.65 -3.77 -9.17
N ARG A 52 11.67 -2.51 -8.72
CA ARG A 52 12.86 -1.92 -8.09
C ARG A 52 13.16 -2.55 -6.73
N MET A 53 12.16 -2.75 -5.88
CA MET A 53 12.33 -3.27 -4.52
C MET A 53 12.61 -4.78 -4.51
N TYR A 54 11.96 -5.52 -5.41
CA TYR A 54 11.94 -6.99 -5.36
C TYR A 54 12.48 -7.65 -6.63
N ARG A 55 13.46 -7.03 -7.28
CA ARG A 55 14.17 -7.56 -8.47
C ARG A 55 14.71 -8.99 -8.34
N GLY A 56 14.89 -9.49 -7.12
CA GLY A 56 15.39 -10.84 -6.83
C GLY A 56 14.30 -11.89 -6.60
N LYS A 57 13.03 -11.48 -6.59
CA LYS A 57 11.88 -12.38 -6.45
C LYS A 57 11.43 -12.89 -7.81
N THR A 58 10.82 -14.08 -7.83
CA THR A 58 10.20 -14.63 -9.04
C THR A 58 8.96 -13.84 -9.43
N ASP A 59 8.46 -14.07 -10.64
CA ASP A 59 7.23 -13.43 -11.12
C ASP A 59 6.05 -13.82 -10.23
N GLU A 60 5.91 -15.09 -9.85
CA GLU A 60 4.84 -15.57 -8.97
C GLU A 60 4.89 -14.93 -7.58
N GLN A 61 6.09 -14.68 -7.05
CA GLN A 61 6.25 -14.00 -5.77
C GLN A 61 5.87 -12.51 -5.86
N ARG A 62 6.21 -11.85 -6.98
CA ARG A 62 5.81 -10.46 -7.23
C ARG A 62 4.30 -10.34 -7.43
N ASP A 63 3.70 -11.30 -8.13
CA ASP A 63 2.24 -11.39 -8.31
C ASP A 63 1.53 -11.59 -6.98
N ALA A 64 2.05 -12.42 -6.08
CA ALA A 64 1.51 -12.59 -4.73
C ALA A 64 1.57 -11.29 -3.92
N ILE A 65 2.72 -10.59 -3.93
CA ILE A 65 2.87 -9.29 -3.26
C ILE A 65 1.89 -8.26 -3.83
N PHE A 66 1.70 -8.25 -5.15
CA PHE A 66 0.75 -7.34 -5.78
C PHE A 66 -0.70 -7.68 -5.40
N ALA A 67 -1.07 -8.96 -5.33
CA ALA A 67 -2.39 -9.38 -4.87
C ALA A 67 -2.65 -8.94 -3.41
N ASP A 68 -1.66 -9.09 -2.53
CA ASP A 68 -1.76 -8.63 -1.14
C ASP A 68 -1.86 -7.10 -1.05
N LEU A 69 -1.13 -6.37 -1.90
CA LEU A 69 -1.25 -4.92 -2.00
C LEU A 69 -2.68 -4.48 -2.38
N GLN A 70 -3.35 -5.20 -3.28
CA GLN A 70 -4.73 -4.87 -3.67
C GLN A 70 -5.72 -5.01 -2.49
N VAL A 71 -5.45 -5.91 -1.54
CA VAL A 71 -6.23 -6.02 -0.30
C VAL A 71 -6.05 -4.76 0.56
N ILE A 72 -4.81 -4.28 0.71
CA ILE A 72 -4.50 -3.05 1.44
C ILE A 72 -5.11 -1.84 0.74
N GLU A 73 -4.99 -1.75 -0.59
CA GLU A 73 -5.57 -0.69 -1.42
C GLU A 73 -7.08 -0.56 -1.21
N ARG A 74 -7.81 -1.67 -1.24
CA ARG A 74 -9.26 -1.66 -1.02
C ARG A 74 -9.64 -1.11 0.35
N ALA A 75 -8.96 -1.57 1.41
CA ALA A 75 -9.21 -1.07 2.76
C ALA A 75 -8.86 0.43 2.89
N ALA A 76 -7.78 0.88 2.25
CA ALA A 76 -7.42 2.29 2.21
C ALA A 76 -8.44 3.14 1.45
N LEU A 77 -8.98 2.64 0.32
CA LEU A 77 -10.03 3.32 -0.45
C LEU A 77 -11.32 3.48 0.35
N GLU A 78 -11.73 2.45 1.09
CA GLU A 78 -12.88 2.54 2.01
C GLU A 78 -12.66 3.71 2.98
N HIS A 79 -11.50 3.80 3.63
CA HIS A 79 -11.23 4.86 4.60
C HIS A 79 -11.07 6.26 3.97
N LEU A 80 -10.39 6.37 2.82
CA LEU A 80 -10.17 7.64 2.13
C LEU A 80 -11.47 8.25 1.61
N ASN A 81 -12.41 7.41 1.17
CA ASN A 81 -13.70 7.86 0.64
C ASN A 81 -14.79 7.96 1.72
N GLU A 82 -14.63 7.33 2.89
CA GLU A 82 -15.49 7.55 4.07
C GLU A 82 -15.44 8.99 4.59
N SER A 83 -14.33 9.69 4.35
CA SER A 83 -14.08 11.06 4.84
C SER A 83 -14.36 12.16 3.80
N SER A 84 -14.86 11.80 2.62
CA SER A 84 -15.14 12.72 1.50
C SER A 84 -16.60 13.16 1.41
#